data_AF-A0A1V9X2I0-F1
#
_entry.id   AF-A0A1V9X2I0-F1
#
_cell.length_a   1.000
_cell.length_b   1.000
_cell.length_c   1.000
_cell.angle_alpha   90.00
_cell.angle_beta   90.00
_cell.angle_gamma   90.00
#
_symmetry.space_group_name_H-M   'P 1'
#
loop_
_entity.id
_entity.type
_entity.pdbx_description
1 polymer ?
#
loop_
_entity_poly.entity_id
_entity_poly.type
_entity_poly.pdbx_seq_one_letter_code
_entity_poly.pdbx_strand_id
1 'polypeptide(L)'
;MNVDYVIYCSYLLYGIPRHPNRIHCLVWRRVRVARRFTSKWFVSKREYALPYYPPYCGGLAYIIPRSLLLPLIDASYNVPFFWIDDVYATGLLARQAHVGHTQISAYYAFQVNESAALTPDWEGTMINAFGTTDIMFAHMNTKGLRSLRDFLFQVIDETLLNYTAFNIF
;
A
#
# COMPACT_ATOMS: atom_id res chain seq x y z
N MET A 1 -21.51 7.03 -19.48
CA MET A 1 -20.17 7.26 -18.93
C MET A 1 -20.08 6.48 -17.63
N ASN A 2 -19.11 5.58 -17.51
CA ASN A 2 -19.09 4.55 -16.47
C ASN A 2 -18.65 5.14 -15.12
N VAL A 3 -19.43 4.88 -14.06
CA VAL A 3 -19.26 5.49 -12.73
C VAL A 3 -17.93 5.05 -12.09
N ASP A 4 -17.48 3.83 -12.39
CA ASP A 4 -16.22 3.25 -11.91
C ASP A 4 -14.96 4.03 -12.35
N TYR A 5 -15.00 4.62 -13.56
CA TYR A 5 -13.88 5.40 -14.10
C TYR A 5 -13.71 6.75 -13.41
N VAL A 6 -14.80 7.26 -12.80
CA VAL A 6 -14.83 8.57 -12.11
C VAL A 6 -14.14 8.47 -10.75
N ILE A 7 -14.18 7.29 -10.12
CA ILE A 7 -13.79 7.10 -8.71
C ILE A 7 -12.28 6.85 -8.54
N TYR A 8 -11.64 5.98 -9.35
CA TYR A 8 -10.18 5.78 -9.36
C TYR A 8 -9.40 7.07 -9.64
N CYS A 9 -9.96 7.87 -10.54
CA CYS A 9 -9.45 9.19 -10.85
C CYS A 9 -9.43 10.11 -9.62
N SER A 10 -10.33 9.96 -8.65
CA SER A 10 -10.48 10.96 -7.58
C SER A 10 -9.22 11.09 -6.70
N TYR A 11 -8.65 10.01 -6.19
CA TYR A 11 -7.50 10.11 -5.30
C TYR A 11 -6.20 10.41 -6.06
N LEU A 12 -6.02 9.80 -7.23
CA LEU A 12 -4.85 10.08 -8.08
C LEU A 12 -4.86 11.51 -8.63
N LEU A 13 -6.04 12.04 -9.00
CA LEU A 13 -6.19 13.41 -9.56
C LEU A 13 -6.33 14.50 -8.49
N TYR A 14 -6.88 14.21 -7.30
CA TYR A 14 -7.11 15.23 -6.27
C TYR A 14 -6.35 14.98 -4.97
N GLY A 15 -6.18 13.73 -4.57
CA GLY A 15 -5.48 13.36 -3.33
C GLY A 15 -3.96 13.59 -3.42
N ILE A 16 -3.32 13.10 -4.48
CA ILE A 16 -1.87 13.27 -4.69
C ILE A 16 -1.51 14.74 -4.90
N PRO A 17 -2.18 15.53 -5.77
CA PRO A 17 -1.80 16.93 -5.98
C PRO A 17 -1.98 17.84 -4.77
N ARG A 18 -2.78 17.45 -3.76
CA ARG A 18 -2.85 18.16 -2.47
C ARG A 18 -1.59 17.99 -1.63
N HIS A 19 -0.86 16.89 -1.80
CA HIS A 19 0.36 16.59 -1.06
C HIS A 19 1.47 16.05 -1.98
N PRO A 20 1.89 16.82 -3.00
CA PRO A 20 2.71 16.31 -4.11
C PRO A 20 4.15 15.97 -3.70
N ASN A 21 4.57 16.40 -2.51
CA ASN A 21 5.93 16.21 -1.98
C ASN A 21 5.97 15.18 -0.84
N ARG A 22 5.02 14.23 -0.82
CA ARG A 22 4.92 13.19 0.21
C ARG A 22 4.70 11.82 -0.41
N ILE A 23 5.19 10.77 0.24
CA ILE A 23 4.87 9.37 -0.11
C ILE A 23 3.51 9.04 0.50
N HIS A 24 2.56 8.52 -0.28
CA HIS A 24 1.23 8.18 0.20
C HIS A 24 1.16 6.68 0.48
N CYS A 25 0.96 6.31 1.75
CA CYS A 25 0.89 4.92 2.15
C CYS A 25 0.21 4.69 3.51
N LEU A 26 0.16 3.43 3.93
CA LEU A 26 0.03 3.08 5.34
C LEU A 26 1.34 3.39 6.05
N VAL A 27 1.36 4.48 6.81
CA VAL A 27 2.52 4.94 7.55
C VAL A 27 2.63 4.20 8.87
N TRP A 28 3.71 3.46 9.02
CA TRP A 28 4.11 2.87 10.28
C TRP A 28 4.98 3.85 11.07
N ARG A 29 4.66 4.03 12.35
CA ARG A 29 5.41 4.93 13.26
C ARG A 29 5.85 4.17 14.49
N ARG A 30 7.06 4.48 14.98
CA ARG A 30 7.63 3.90 16.20
C ARG A 30 7.63 2.36 16.18
N VAL A 31 7.87 1.75 15.01
CA VAL A 31 8.00 0.29 14.92
C VAL A 31 9.32 -0.12 15.55
N ARG A 32 9.24 -1.03 16.52
CA ARG A 32 10.41 -1.53 17.23
C ARG A 32 11.19 -2.48 16.34
N VAL A 33 12.50 -2.28 16.28
CA VAL A 33 13.40 -3.16 15.54
C VAL A 33 13.35 -4.55 16.16
N ALA A 34 13.12 -5.58 15.35
CA ALA A 34 13.05 -6.95 15.84
C ALA A 34 14.47 -7.43 16.21
N ARG A 35 14.68 -7.73 17.49
CA ARG A 35 15.98 -8.16 18.04
C ARG A 35 16.03 -9.63 18.42
N ARG A 36 14.95 -10.39 18.19
CA ARG A 36 14.92 -11.83 18.44
C ARG A 36 15.43 -12.55 17.19
N PHE A 37 16.46 -13.39 17.34
CA PHE A 37 17.07 -14.15 16.25
C PHE A 37 16.10 -15.06 15.49
N THR A 38 14.99 -15.45 16.12
CA THR A 38 13.93 -16.25 15.49
C THR A 38 12.98 -15.44 14.62
N SER A 39 13.09 -14.11 14.63
CA SER A 39 12.24 -13.26 13.79
C SER A 39 12.76 -13.28 12.36
N LYS A 40 11.86 -13.47 11.38
CA LYS A 40 12.19 -13.27 9.97
C LYS A 40 12.71 -11.86 9.68
N TRP A 41 12.35 -10.88 10.53
CA TRP A 41 12.76 -9.48 10.45
C TRP A 41 13.90 -9.12 11.41
N PHE A 42 14.68 -10.11 11.87
CA PHE A 42 15.76 -9.87 12.81
C PHE A 42 16.79 -8.88 12.25
N VAL A 43 17.13 -7.87 13.05
CA VAL A 43 18.14 -6.87 12.73
C VAL A 43 19.07 -6.70 13.93
N SER A 44 20.37 -6.84 13.70
CA SER A 44 21.38 -6.71 14.75
C SER A 44 21.61 -5.24 15.15
N LYS A 45 22.13 -4.99 16.36
CA LYS A 45 22.52 -3.62 16.78
C LYS A 45 23.63 -3.03 15.91
N ARG A 46 24.47 -3.88 15.31
CA ARG A 46 25.52 -3.47 14.38
C ARG A 46 24.96 -2.95 13.07
N GLU A 47 23.92 -3.61 12.55
CA GLU A 47 23.24 -3.22 11.31
C GLU A 47 22.37 -1.97 11.50
N TYR A 48 21.69 -1.87 12.64
CA TYR A 48 20.90 -0.69 12.99
C TYR A 48 20.89 -0.49 14.50
N ALA A 49 21.49 0.61 14.97
CA ALA A 49 21.72 0.83 16.41
C ALA A 49 20.46 1.26 17.18
N LEU A 50 19.57 2.02 16.54
CA LEU A 50 18.41 2.62 17.20
C LEU A 50 17.33 1.57 17.55
N PRO A 51 16.54 1.78 18.61
CA PRO A 51 15.49 0.84 19.01
C PRO A 51 14.26 0.85 18.09
N TYR A 52 14.05 1.92 17.31
CA TYR A 52 12.91 2.10 16.42
C TYR A 52 13.36 2.55 15.02
N TYR A 53 12.65 2.09 14.00
CA TYR A 53 12.78 2.61 12.64
C TYR A 53 12.24 4.04 12.53
N PRO A 54 12.71 4.86 11.58
CA PRO A 54 12.00 6.09 11.22
C PRO A 54 10.61 5.75 10.69
N PRO A 55 9.70 6.75 10.55
CA PRO A 55 8.46 6.53 9.83
C PRO A 55 8.70 5.98 8.43
N TYR A 56 7.95 4.95 8.04
CA TYR A 56 8.06 4.28 6.74
C TYR A 56 6.69 3.76 6.30
N CYS A 57 6.57 3.37 5.04
CA CYS A 57 5.37 2.79 4.46
C CYS A 57 5.32 1.28 4.67
N GLY A 58 4.14 0.73 4.95
CA GLY A 58 3.98 -0.72 4.97
C GLY A 58 4.14 -1.29 3.56
N GLY A 59 4.98 -2.32 3.41
CA GLY A 59 5.33 -2.92 2.12
C GLY A 59 4.20 -3.60 1.33
N LEU A 60 2.94 -3.48 1.74
CA LEU A 60 1.81 -3.96 0.93
C LEU A 60 1.64 -3.12 -0.34
N ALA A 61 1.74 -1.80 -0.20
CA ALA A 61 1.65 -0.84 -1.30
C ALA A 61 2.08 0.55 -0.83
N TYR A 62 2.49 1.41 -1.76
CA TYR A 62 2.69 2.85 -1.55
C TYR A 62 2.73 3.58 -2.89
N ILE A 63 2.39 4.87 -2.89
CA ILE A 63 2.45 5.74 -4.07
C ILE A 63 3.53 6.80 -3.84
N ILE A 64 4.48 6.88 -4.76
CA ILE A 64 5.57 7.87 -4.74
C ILE A 64 5.38 8.81 -5.92
N PRO A 65 5.11 10.11 -5.69
CA PRO A 65 5.15 11.11 -6.74
C PRO A 65 6.50 11.11 -7.48
N ARG A 66 6.47 11.21 -8.81
CA ARG A 66 7.67 11.16 -9.66
C ARG A 66 8.74 12.18 -9.25
N SER A 67 8.32 13.36 -8.77
CA SER A 67 9.20 14.42 -8.27
C SER A 67 10.09 13.98 -7.10
N LEU A 68 9.70 12.95 -6.36
CA LEU A 68 10.44 12.44 -5.21
C LEU A 68 11.45 11.34 -5.58
N LEU A 69 11.41 10.80 -6.79
CA LEU A 69 12.30 9.70 -7.19
C LEU A 69 13.77 10.11 -7.18
N LEU A 70 14.12 11.26 -7.78
CA LEU A 70 15.50 11.75 -7.80
C LEU A 70 16.04 12.00 -6.38
N PRO A 71 15.36 12.75 -5.48
CA PRO A 71 15.79 12.90 -4.09
C PRO A 71 16.02 11.57 -3.35
N LEU A 72 15.16 10.58 -3.57
CA LEU A 72 15.29 9.26 -2.95
C LEU A 72 16.48 8.47 -3.51
N ILE A 73 16.72 8.53 -4.83
CA ILE A 73 17.89 7.93 -5.48
C ILE A 73 19.17 8.61 -4.99
N ASP A 74 19.21 9.93 -4.91
CA ASP A 74 20.38 10.67 -4.43
C ASP A 74 20.70 10.35 -2.96
N ALA A 75 19.66 10.18 -2.14
CA ALA A 75 19.82 9.72 -0.76
C ALA A 75 20.47 8.33 -0.68
N SER A 76 20.22 7.44 -1.65
CA SER A 76 20.74 6.06 -1.64
C SER A 76 22.27 6.00 -1.76
N TYR A 77 22.92 7.01 -2.33
CA TYR A 77 24.37 7.08 -2.37
C TYR A 77 25.02 7.34 -0.99
N ASN A 78 24.25 7.88 -0.05
CA ASN A 78 24.75 8.30 1.27
C ASN A 78 24.21 7.44 2.42
N VAL A 79 23.23 6.59 2.16
CA VAL A 79 22.63 5.70 3.15
C VAL A 79 23.09 4.27 2.87
N PRO A 80 23.72 3.58 3.84
CA PRO A 80 24.06 2.18 3.68
C PRO A 80 22.82 1.34 3.35
N PHE A 81 22.98 0.40 2.43
CA PHE A 81 21.91 -0.53 2.07
C PHE A 81 21.33 -1.21 3.31
N PHE A 82 20.01 -1.30 3.36
CA PHE A 82 19.27 -1.98 4.41
C PHE A 82 18.28 -2.96 3.77
N TRP A 83 18.29 -4.21 4.23
CA TRP A 83 17.67 -5.31 3.51
C TRP A 83 16.14 -5.34 3.59
N ILE A 84 15.56 -4.69 4.61
CA ILE A 84 14.12 -4.50 4.71
C ILE A 84 13.77 -3.34 3.79
N ASP A 85 13.30 -3.67 2.60
CA ASP A 85 13.11 -2.79 1.46
C ASP A 85 12.16 -1.61 1.74
N ASP A 86 11.02 -1.86 2.38
CA ASP A 86 10.04 -0.82 2.72
C ASP A 86 10.60 0.17 3.77
N VAL A 87 11.30 -0.33 4.80
CA VAL A 87 12.05 0.47 5.78
C VAL A 87 13.18 1.25 5.11
N TYR A 88 13.91 0.64 4.17
CA TYR A 88 15.02 1.28 3.47
C TYR A 88 14.51 2.42 2.56
N ALA A 89 13.73 2.08 1.54
CA ALA A 89 13.33 2.99 0.48
C ALA A 89 12.40 4.10 0.98
N THR A 90 11.44 3.75 1.84
CA THR A 90 10.41 4.72 2.28
C THR A 90 10.66 5.25 3.69
N GLY A 91 11.65 4.72 4.41
CA GLY A 91 12.01 5.18 5.76
C GLY A 91 13.37 5.86 5.80
N LEU A 92 14.44 5.10 5.57
CA LEU A 92 15.81 5.60 5.69
C LEU A 92 16.15 6.60 4.58
N LEU A 93 15.87 6.27 3.32
CA LEU A 93 16.07 7.18 2.20
C LEU A 93 15.16 8.39 2.29
N ALA A 94 13.88 8.19 2.64
CA ALA A 94 12.94 9.30 2.83
C ALA A 94 13.41 10.27 3.94
N ARG A 95 13.92 9.75 5.06
CA ARG A 95 14.48 10.59 6.13
C ARG A 95 15.70 11.38 5.64
N GLN A 96 16.60 10.74 4.89
CA GLN A 96 17.78 11.40 4.34
C GLN A 96 17.42 12.48 3.30
N ALA A 97 16.41 12.22 2.48
CA ALA A 97 15.91 13.14 1.46
C ALA A 97 14.93 14.20 2.01
N HIS A 98 14.68 14.23 3.31
CA HIS A 98 13.67 15.09 3.95
C HIS A 98 12.24 14.95 3.36
N VAL A 99 11.90 13.75 2.90
CA VAL A 99 10.60 13.41 2.32
C VAL A 99 9.65 12.90 3.41
N GLY A 100 8.46 13.48 3.48
CA GLY A 100 7.40 13.09 4.42
C GLY A 100 6.42 12.07 3.84
N HIS A 101 5.47 11.64 4.67
CA HIS A 101 4.44 10.66 4.29
C HIS A 101 3.02 11.16 4.53
N THR A 102 2.10 10.82 3.66
CA THR A 102 0.65 11.03 3.82
C THR A 102 0.00 9.71 4.21
N GLN A 103 -0.73 9.71 5.33
CA GLN A 103 -1.46 8.53 5.79
C GLN A 103 -2.69 8.28 4.92
N ILE A 104 -2.76 7.10 4.31
CA ILE A 104 -3.89 6.66 3.50
C ILE A 104 -4.39 5.28 3.93
N SER A 105 -4.37 4.98 5.23
CA SER A 105 -4.80 3.68 5.77
C SER A 105 -6.24 3.30 5.44
N ALA A 106 -7.10 4.27 5.12
CA ALA A 106 -8.47 4.01 4.68
C ALA A 106 -8.55 3.18 3.39
N TYR A 107 -7.46 3.12 2.62
CA TYR A 107 -7.36 2.35 1.38
C TYR A 107 -6.64 0.99 1.57
N TYR A 108 -6.36 0.58 2.82
CA TYR A 108 -5.70 -0.68 3.14
C TYR A 108 -6.66 -1.62 3.85
N ALA A 109 -6.96 -2.76 3.24
CA ALA A 109 -7.76 -3.81 3.83
C ALA A 109 -6.87 -4.93 4.39
N PHE A 110 -6.80 -5.02 5.72
CA PHE A 110 -6.06 -6.08 6.43
C PHE A 110 -6.95 -7.19 6.95
N GLN A 111 -8.24 -6.92 7.10
CA GLN A 111 -9.22 -7.84 7.64
C GLN A 111 -10.41 -7.87 6.71
N VAL A 112 -10.93 -9.07 6.49
CA VAL A 112 -12.18 -9.30 5.77
C VAL A 112 -13.22 -9.61 6.81
N ASN A 113 -14.40 -9.02 6.67
CA ASN A 113 -15.55 -9.55 7.36
C ASN A 113 -15.90 -10.91 6.75
N GLU A 114 -15.33 -12.00 7.27
CA GLU A 114 -15.59 -13.36 6.76
C GLU A 114 -17.04 -13.83 6.98
N SER A 115 -17.81 -13.08 7.78
CA SER A 115 -19.26 -13.29 7.95
C SER A 115 -20.11 -12.40 7.02
N ALA A 116 -19.48 -11.58 6.16
CA ALA A 116 -20.21 -10.79 5.18
C ALA A 116 -20.94 -11.71 4.20
N ALA A 117 -22.22 -11.41 3.96
CA ALA A 117 -22.99 -12.10 2.95
C ALA A 117 -22.40 -11.80 1.57
N LEU A 118 -22.11 -12.86 0.80
CA LEU A 118 -21.77 -12.74 -0.62
C LEU A 118 -23.07 -12.51 -1.39
N THR A 119 -23.18 -11.37 -2.08
CA THR A 119 -24.35 -11.01 -2.88
C THR A 119 -24.01 -11.04 -4.38
N PRO A 120 -24.97 -11.30 -5.28
CA PRO A 120 -24.74 -11.21 -6.72
C PRO A 120 -24.29 -9.81 -7.16
N ASP A 121 -24.66 -8.78 -6.39
CA ASP A 121 -24.07 -7.45 -6.48
C ASP A 121 -22.63 -7.48 -5.94
N TRP A 122 -21.66 -7.35 -6.85
CA TRP A 122 -20.24 -7.41 -6.52
C TRP A 122 -19.78 -6.18 -5.73
N GLU A 123 -20.37 -5.00 -5.99
CA GLU A 123 -20.02 -3.76 -5.29
C GLU A 123 -20.48 -3.83 -3.83
N GLY A 124 -21.74 -4.23 -3.60
CA GLY A 124 -22.26 -4.52 -2.26
C GLY A 124 -21.48 -5.60 -1.52
N THR A 125 -21.04 -6.65 -2.23
CA THR A 125 -20.17 -7.69 -1.64
C THR A 125 -18.84 -7.13 -1.17
N MET A 126 -18.19 -6.29 -1.98
CA MET A 126 -16.91 -5.65 -1.64
C MET A 126 -17.07 -4.68 -0.47
N ILE A 127 -18.13 -3.87 -0.45
CA ILE A 127 -18.43 -2.95 0.66
C ILE A 127 -18.68 -3.72 1.96
N ASN A 128 -19.43 -4.82 1.91
CA ASN A 128 -19.72 -5.63 3.10
C ASN A 128 -18.49 -6.37 3.62
N ALA A 129 -17.62 -6.84 2.71
CA ALA A 129 -16.42 -7.58 3.04
C ALA A 129 -15.28 -6.69 3.54
N PHE A 130 -15.13 -5.48 2.98
CA PHE A 130 -13.93 -4.64 3.16
C PHE A 130 -14.21 -3.18 3.53
N GLY A 131 -15.46 -2.72 3.50
CA GLY A 131 -15.84 -1.32 3.73
C GLY A 131 -15.87 -0.47 2.45
N THR A 132 -16.15 0.82 2.61
CA THR A 132 -16.42 1.79 1.53
C THR A 132 -15.15 2.35 0.89
N THR A 133 -14.12 1.53 0.64
CA THR A 133 -12.83 2.02 0.11
C THR A 133 -12.85 1.97 -1.41
N ASP A 134 -12.64 3.12 -2.06
CA ASP A 134 -12.63 3.26 -3.52
C ASP A 134 -11.41 2.62 -4.21
N ILE A 135 -10.29 2.51 -3.48
CA ILE A 135 -9.05 1.84 -3.91
C ILE A 135 -8.61 0.97 -2.75
N MET A 136 -8.41 -0.33 -2.98
CA MET A 136 -8.10 -1.28 -1.92
C MET A 136 -6.77 -1.99 -2.17
N PHE A 137 -5.83 -1.83 -1.23
CA PHE A 137 -4.67 -2.69 -1.11
C PHE A 137 -4.95 -3.78 -0.08
N ALA A 138 -4.91 -5.05 -0.50
CA ALA A 138 -5.24 -6.17 0.35
C ALA A 138 -4.27 -7.34 0.20
N HIS A 139 -3.95 -7.97 1.33
CA HIS A 139 -3.22 -9.23 1.33
C HIS A 139 -4.20 -10.41 1.34
N MET A 140 -4.48 -10.98 0.16
CA MET A 140 -5.53 -11.98 -0.03
C MET A 140 -5.10 -13.43 0.24
N ASN A 141 -4.59 -13.74 1.44
CA ASN A 141 -4.13 -15.10 1.76
C ASN A 141 -4.90 -15.81 2.89
N THR A 142 -6.22 -15.64 2.97
CA THR A 142 -7.10 -16.43 3.86
C THR A 142 -8.01 -17.37 3.06
N LYS A 143 -8.63 -18.36 3.72
CA LYS A 143 -9.61 -19.24 3.05
C LYS A 143 -10.83 -18.45 2.56
N GLY A 144 -11.36 -17.53 3.39
CA GLY A 144 -12.49 -16.67 2.99
C GLY A 144 -12.17 -15.79 1.79
N LEU A 145 -10.96 -15.21 1.75
CA LEU A 145 -10.49 -14.43 0.61
C LEU A 145 -10.36 -15.24 -0.69
N ARG A 146 -9.93 -16.51 -0.59
CA ARG A 146 -9.91 -17.41 -1.75
C ARG A 146 -11.31 -17.70 -2.27
N SER A 147 -12.27 -17.96 -1.37
CA SER A 147 -13.67 -18.17 -1.76
C SER A 147 -14.30 -16.92 -2.38
N LEU A 148 -14.03 -15.73 -1.82
CA LEU A 148 -14.49 -14.46 -2.38
C LEU A 148 -13.91 -14.21 -3.77
N ARG A 149 -12.61 -14.44 -3.95
CA ARG A 149 -11.96 -14.37 -5.27
C ARG A 149 -12.62 -15.30 -6.28
N ASP A 150 -12.83 -16.57 -5.91
CA ASP A 150 -13.42 -17.56 -6.82
C ASP A 150 -14.86 -17.21 -7.18
N PHE A 151 -15.63 -16.66 -6.24
CA PHE A 151 -16.97 -16.11 -6.49
C PHE A 151 -16.91 -14.93 -7.47
N LEU A 152 -16.07 -13.92 -7.20
CA LEU A 152 -15.95 -12.73 -8.04
C LEU A 152 -15.59 -13.09 -9.50
N PHE A 153 -14.69 -14.04 -9.73
CA PHE A 153 -14.36 -14.49 -11.09
C PHE A 153 -15.52 -15.19 -11.82
N GLN A 154 -16.56 -15.65 -11.12
CA GLN A 154 -17.76 -16.23 -11.74
C GLN A 154 -18.82 -15.17 -12.08
N VAL A 155 -18.86 -14.07 -11.34
CA VAL A 155 -19.90 -13.03 -11.49
C VAL A 155 -19.43 -11.75 -12.19
N ILE A 156 -18.11 -11.52 -12.29
CA ILE A 156 -17.57 -10.39 -13.05
C ILE A 156 -17.70 -10.68 -14.55
N ASP A 157 -18.39 -9.78 -15.25
CA ASP A 157 -18.36 -9.73 -16.71
C ASP A 157 -17.10 -9.00 -17.18
N GLU A 158 -16.07 -9.77 -17.53
CA GLU A 158 -14.78 -9.23 -17.99
C GLU A 158 -14.90 -8.40 -19.28
N THR A 159 -16.00 -8.53 -20.05
CA THR A 159 -16.19 -7.74 -21.28
C THR A 159 -16.47 -6.25 -21.00
N LEU A 160 -16.85 -5.92 -19.76
CA LEU A 160 -17.05 -4.54 -19.29
C LEU A 160 -15.74 -3.90 -18.79
N LEU A 161 -14.71 -4.70 -18.52
CA LEU A 161 -13.38 -4.21 -18.18
C LEU A 161 -12.69 -3.75 -19.47
N ASN A 162 -12.79 -2.46 -19.78
CA ASN A 162 -12.17 -1.89 -20.98
C ASN A 162 -10.63 -1.84 -20.83
N TYR A 163 -9.96 -2.97 -21.11
CA TYR A 163 -8.51 -3.19 -20.94
C TYR A 163 -7.61 -2.23 -21.73
N THR A 164 -8.15 -1.44 -22.65
CA THR A 164 -7.40 -0.47 -23.47
C THR A 164 -6.93 0.77 -22.69
N ALA A 165 -7.35 0.94 -21.43
CA ALA A 165 -7.11 2.14 -20.64
C ALA A 165 -5.90 2.06 -19.70
N PHE A 166 -5.28 0.89 -19.52
CA PHE A 166 -4.11 0.73 -18.66
C PHE A 166 -2.81 0.81 -19.49
N ASN A 167 -2.34 2.03 -19.73
CA ASN A 167 -0.94 2.24 -20.11
C ASN A 167 -0.07 2.11 -18.86
N ILE A 168 0.55 0.94 -18.70
CA ILE A 168 1.60 0.72 -17.70
C ILE A 168 2.90 1.27 -18.34
N PHE A 169 3.42 2.37 -17.77
CA PHE A 169 4.75 2.90 -18.11
C PHE A 169 5.84 2.17 -17.34
#